data_AF-A0A520VPA2-F1
#
_entry.id   AF-A0A520VPA2-F1
#
_cell.length_a   1.000
_cell.length_b   1.000
_cell.length_c   1.000
_cell.angle_alpha   90.00
_cell.angle_beta   90.00
_cell.angle_gamma   90.00
#
_symmetry.space_group_name_H-M   'P 1'
#
loop_
_entity.id
_entity.type
_entity.pdbx_description
1 polymer ?
#
loop_
_entity_poly.entity_id
_entity_poly.type
_entity_poly.pdbx_seq_one_letter_code
_entity_poly.pdbx_strand_id
1 'polypeptide(L)'
;MRSLTVSIFLFLFISCASNTEVFEYNISSKDNTNIVESRLLFNINKSSDTVYLDVQIFPKKKKDIESYSLVFDMKFREDYESEFNGVCLGPSWENFGPGEVSLELKNENNFKSEIKGFLDSGEDDRCKNYFYYLRFLTINLISEEQILIGVATDYAKDYPDAPFVWSVNENNQLEEIGTTNIEKYSLNFELSK
;
A
#
# COMPACT_ATOMS: atom_id res chain seq x y z
N MET A 1 -45.03 2.99 52.11
CA MET A 1 -43.64 3.34 51.72
C MET A 1 -43.25 2.43 50.56
N ARG A 2 -43.21 2.94 49.32
CA ARG A 2 -42.85 2.15 48.13
C ARG A 2 -41.33 2.11 48.03
N SER A 3 -40.77 0.90 48.05
CA SER A 3 -39.34 0.66 47.81
C SER A 3 -39.02 1.00 46.36
N LEU A 4 -38.11 1.96 46.14
CA LEU A 4 -37.57 2.29 44.82
C LEU A 4 -36.33 1.42 44.61
N THR A 5 -36.45 0.35 43.83
CA THR A 5 -35.30 -0.46 43.39
C THR A 5 -34.58 0.29 42.28
N VAL A 6 -33.46 0.93 42.61
CA VAL A 6 -32.54 1.52 41.64
C VAL A 6 -31.73 0.38 41.02
N SER A 7 -32.04 0.04 39.76
CA SER A 7 -31.18 -0.84 38.96
C SER A 7 -30.04 -0.01 38.38
N ILE A 8 -28.82 -0.26 38.84
CA ILE A 8 -27.60 0.27 38.25
C ILE A 8 -27.30 -0.54 36.98
N PHE A 9 -27.56 0.06 35.82
CA PHE A 9 -27.07 -0.46 34.54
C PHE A 9 -25.59 -0.10 34.42
N LEU A 10 -24.72 -1.08 34.67
CA LEU A 10 -23.29 -0.96 34.42
C LEU A 10 -23.05 -1.09 32.91
N PHE A 11 -22.91 0.04 32.20
CA PHE A 11 -22.44 0.04 30.81
C PHE A 11 -20.93 -0.23 30.81
N LEU A 12 -20.56 -1.51 30.66
CA LEU A 12 -19.21 -1.92 30.31
C LEU A 12 -18.96 -1.54 28.85
N PHE A 13 -18.46 -0.32 28.60
CA PHE A 13 -17.82 0.00 27.34
C PHE A 13 -16.47 -0.70 27.30
N ILE A 14 -16.45 -1.96 26.83
CA ILE A 14 -15.22 -2.63 26.41
C ILE A 14 -14.85 -1.98 25.06
N SER A 15 -14.13 -0.87 25.09
CA SER A 15 -13.50 -0.32 23.90
C SER A 15 -12.31 -1.20 23.54
N CYS A 16 -12.54 -2.23 22.73
CA CYS A 16 -11.46 -2.84 21.94
C CYS A 16 -11.02 -1.80 20.90
N ALA A 17 -10.13 -0.88 21.28
CA ALA A 17 -9.50 0.04 20.36
C ALA A 17 -8.51 -0.75 19.50
N SER A 18 -8.99 -1.24 18.35
CA SER A 18 -8.07 -1.51 17.23
C SER A 18 -7.78 -0.16 16.59
N ASN A 19 -6.51 0.24 16.58
CA ASN A 19 -6.08 1.47 15.94
C ASN A 19 -5.91 1.15 14.44
N THR A 20 -6.96 1.39 13.66
CA THR A 20 -6.86 1.34 12.19
C THR A 20 -6.34 2.68 11.69
N GLU A 21 -5.16 2.69 11.10
CA GLU A 21 -4.63 3.84 10.37
C GLU A 21 -5.09 3.78 8.91
N VAL A 22 -5.47 4.92 8.35
CA VAL A 22 -6.01 5.01 6.98
C VAL A 22 -5.24 6.06 6.19
N PHE A 23 -4.66 5.65 5.08
CA PHE A 23 -3.96 6.51 4.13
C PHE A 23 -4.76 6.56 2.84
N GLU A 24 -5.10 7.76 2.38
CA GLU A 24 -5.89 7.99 1.16
C GLU A 24 -5.11 8.84 0.16
N TYR A 25 -5.01 8.33 -1.06
CA TYR A 25 -4.32 8.99 -2.16
C TYR A 25 -5.23 9.13 -3.37
N ASN A 26 -5.19 10.30 -4.00
CA ASN A 26 -5.86 10.53 -5.28
C ASN A 26 -4.81 10.51 -6.38
N ILE A 27 -5.02 9.67 -7.39
CA ILE A 27 -4.19 9.57 -8.59
C ILE A 27 -4.97 10.20 -9.74
N SER A 28 -4.42 11.24 -10.34
CA SER A 28 -5.00 11.94 -11.48
C SER A 28 -3.99 12.02 -12.62
N SER A 29 -4.48 11.84 -13.85
CA SER A 29 -3.70 12.10 -15.05
C SER A 29 -3.63 13.59 -15.34
N LYS A 30 -2.48 14.08 -15.80
CA LYS A 30 -2.32 15.43 -16.33
C LYS A 30 -2.58 15.52 -17.84
N ASP A 31 -2.60 14.38 -18.53
CA ASP A 31 -2.61 14.26 -20.00
C ASP A 31 -3.88 13.58 -20.55
N ASN A 32 -4.98 13.63 -19.78
CA ASN A 32 -6.29 13.01 -20.09
C ASN A 32 -6.28 11.47 -20.21
N THR A 33 -5.28 10.81 -19.64
CA THR A 33 -5.16 9.34 -19.54
C THR A 33 -6.13 8.81 -18.47
N ASN A 34 -7.44 8.87 -18.75
CA ASN A 34 -8.52 8.62 -17.78
C ASN A 34 -8.48 7.23 -17.11
N ILE A 35 -7.74 6.25 -17.66
CA ILE A 35 -7.63 4.90 -17.10
C ILE A 35 -6.84 4.88 -15.77
N VAL A 36 -5.95 5.86 -15.55
CA VAL A 36 -5.16 5.96 -14.31
C VAL A 36 -5.90 6.69 -13.19
N GLU A 37 -6.97 7.43 -13.52
CA GLU A 37 -7.73 8.20 -12.54
C GLU A 37 -8.38 7.28 -11.51
N SER A 38 -7.92 7.39 -10.27
CA SER A 38 -8.30 6.48 -9.20
C SER A 38 -8.09 7.08 -7.83
N ARG A 39 -8.74 6.49 -6.83
CA ARG A 39 -8.43 6.69 -5.42
C ARG A 39 -7.84 5.42 -4.84
N LEU A 40 -6.71 5.52 -4.16
CA LEU A 40 -6.01 4.42 -3.51
C LEU A 40 -6.15 4.56 -1.99
N LEU A 41 -6.54 3.49 -1.32
CA LEU A 41 -6.64 3.41 0.14
C LEU A 41 -5.71 2.32 0.68
N PHE A 42 -4.95 2.67 1.71
CA PHE A 42 -4.27 1.71 2.58
C PHE A 42 -4.94 1.77 3.95
N ASN A 43 -5.40 0.64 4.47
CA ASN A 43 -5.81 0.52 5.86
C ASN A 43 -4.85 -0.41 6.57
N ILE A 44 -4.37 0.03 7.73
CA ILE A 44 -3.40 -0.71 8.52
C ILE A 44 -4.04 -1.00 9.87
N ASN A 45 -4.24 -2.28 10.15
CA ASN A 45 -4.75 -2.72 11.44
C ASN A 45 -3.65 -3.46 12.18
N LYS A 46 -3.23 -2.91 13.31
CA LYS A 46 -2.14 -3.46 14.11
C LYS A 46 -2.65 -4.04 15.42
N SER A 47 -2.08 -5.18 15.77
CA SER A 47 -2.17 -5.81 17.10
C SER A 47 -0.76 -6.01 17.69
N SER A 48 -0.65 -6.78 18.78
CA SER A 48 0.62 -6.98 19.49
C SER A 48 1.71 -7.64 18.67
N ASP A 49 1.34 -8.58 17.80
CA ASP A 49 2.25 -9.50 17.08
C ASP A 49 1.92 -9.58 15.59
N THR A 50 0.87 -8.91 15.14
CA THR A 50 0.43 -8.96 13.75
C THR A 50 0.01 -7.59 13.26
N VAL A 51 0.27 -7.36 11.97
CA VAL A 51 -0.20 -6.22 11.20
C VAL A 51 -0.97 -6.73 9.99
N TYR A 52 -2.07 -6.08 9.66
CA TYR A 52 -2.84 -6.33 8.45
C TYR A 52 -2.77 -5.09 7.57
N LEU A 53 -2.34 -5.27 6.33
CA LEU A 53 -2.34 -4.25 5.29
C LEU A 53 -3.48 -4.57 4.31
N ASP A 54 -4.56 -3.79 4.40
CA ASP A 54 -5.67 -3.78 3.45
C ASP A 54 -5.42 -2.72 2.39
N VAL A 55 -5.34 -3.10 1.12
CA VAL A 55 -5.20 -2.15 0.01
C VAL A 55 -6.42 -2.23 -0.90
N GLN A 56 -6.97 -1.07 -1.27
CA GLN A 56 -8.06 -0.98 -2.23
C GLN A 56 -7.88 0.18 -3.21
N ILE A 57 -8.16 -0.07 -4.49
CA ILE A 57 -8.22 0.97 -5.53
C ILE A 57 -9.64 1.15 -6.03
N PHE A 58 -10.06 2.41 -6.16
CA PHE A 58 -11.33 2.82 -6.75
C PHE A 58 -11.06 3.51 -8.09
N PRO A 59 -11.01 2.78 -9.22
CA PRO A 59 -10.86 3.39 -10.53
C PRO A 59 -12.09 4.20 -10.92
N LYS A 60 -11.86 5.32 -11.60
CA LYS A 60 -12.92 6.03 -12.33
C LYS A 60 -13.43 5.20 -13.52
N LYS A 61 -12.55 4.41 -14.17
CA LYS A 61 -12.87 3.51 -15.29
C LYS A 61 -12.58 2.05 -14.93
N LYS A 62 -13.61 1.33 -14.44
CA LYS A 62 -13.50 -0.09 -14.02
C LYS A 62 -13.55 -1.10 -15.18
N LYS A 63 -14.24 -0.76 -16.28
CA LYS A 63 -14.65 -1.76 -17.29
C LYS A 63 -13.51 -2.45 -18.02
N ASP A 64 -12.38 -1.75 -18.16
CA ASP A 64 -11.26 -2.21 -18.98
C ASP A 64 -10.12 -2.81 -18.13
N ILE A 65 -10.29 -2.83 -16.80
CA ILE A 65 -9.25 -3.22 -15.83
C ILE A 65 -9.55 -4.62 -15.30
N GLU A 66 -8.57 -5.52 -15.43
CA GLU A 66 -8.58 -6.85 -14.86
C GLU A 66 -8.08 -6.83 -13.41
N SER A 67 -6.90 -6.25 -13.18
CA SER A 67 -6.30 -6.16 -11.85
C SER A 67 -5.33 -4.99 -11.73
N TYR A 68 -4.92 -4.71 -10.49
CA TYR A 68 -3.75 -3.89 -10.19
C TYR A 68 -2.68 -4.74 -9.53
N SER A 69 -1.43 -4.55 -9.92
CA SER A 69 -0.28 -5.14 -9.24
C SER A 69 0.48 -4.04 -8.50
N LEU A 70 0.66 -4.24 -7.20
CA LEU A 70 1.35 -3.31 -6.30
C LEU A 70 2.50 -4.03 -5.62
N VAL A 71 3.64 -3.35 -5.51
CA VAL A 71 4.79 -3.83 -4.75
C VAL A 71 5.25 -2.75 -3.81
N PHE A 72 5.22 -3.04 -2.52
CA PHE A 72 5.76 -2.18 -1.47
C PHE A 72 7.12 -2.69 -1.02
N ASP A 73 8.06 -1.79 -0.75
CA ASP A 73 9.38 -2.12 -0.21
C ASP A 73 9.70 -1.17 0.95
N MET A 74 10.25 -1.73 2.02
CA MET A 74 10.70 -1.01 3.20
C MET A 74 11.98 -0.18 2.96
N LYS A 75 12.68 -0.42 1.84
CA LYS A 75 14.04 0.08 1.66
C LYS A 75 14.12 1.49 1.09
N PHE A 76 14.87 2.36 1.77
CA PHE A 76 15.58 3.47 1.15
C PHE A 76 17.08 3.42 1.51
N ARG A 77 17.97 3.51 0.52
CA ARG A 77 19.43 3.40 0.68
C ARG A 77 20.16 4.75 0.76
N GLU A 78 19.46 5.88 0.69
CA GLU A 78 20.15 7.17 0.46
C GLU A 78 20.07 8.19 1.60
N ASP A 79 19.32 7.96 2.70
CA ASP A 79 19.19 9.03 3.72
C ASP A 79 19.06 8.56 5.18
N TYR A 80 19.73 7.46 5.55
CA TYR A 80 20.03 7.22 6.96
C TYR A 80 21.27 8.02 7.39
N GLU A 81 21.26 9.35 7.22
CA GLU A 81 22.38 10.21 7.66
C GLU A 81 22.55 10.25 9.20
N SER A 82 21.65 9.62 9.97
CA SER A 82 21.83 9.41 11.40
C SER A 82 21.81 7.93 11.78
N GLU A 83 22.99 7.40 12.09
CA GLU A 83 23.22 6.26 12.99
C GLU A 83 22.58 4.92 12.60
N PHE A 84 23.13 4.20 11.63
CA PHE A 84 22.71 2.83 11.33
C PHE A 84 23.78 1.78 11.67
N ASN A 85 23.78 1.31 12.93
CA ASN A 85 24.57 0.16 13.41
C ASN A 85 23.69 -1.10 13.61
N GLY A 86 22.52 -1.19 12.98
CA GLY A 86 21.53 -2.26 13.14
C GLY A 86 20.97 -2.77 11.83
N VAL A 87 20.10 -3.77 11.86
CA VAL A 87 19.30 -4.22 10.71
C VAL A 87 17.84 -3.89 11.02
N CYS A 88 17.16 -3.09 10.16
CA CYS A 88 15.69 -3.06 10.17
C CYS A 88 15.22 -4.32 9.46
N LEU A 89 14.44 -5.16 10.13
CA LEU A 89 13.84 -6.34 9.49
C LEU A 89 12.39 -6.03 9.09
N GLY A 90 11.62 -5.41 9.97
CA GLY A 90 10.20 -5.16 9.75
C GLY A 90 9.35 -6.42 9.90
N PRO A 91 8.03 -6.31 9.71
CA PRO A 91 7.14 -7.46 9.73
C PRO A 91 7.52 -8.48 8.64
N SER A 92 7.42 -9.77 8.98
CA SER A 92 7.47 -10.84 7.99
C SER A 92 6.09 -10.97 7.33
N TRP A 93 5.97 -10.55 6.08
CA TRP A 93 4.74 -10.67 5.29
C TRP A 93 4.51 -12.11 4.86
N GLU A 94 3.26 -12.56 4.92
CA GLU A 94 2.88 -13.90 4.51
C GLU A 94 3.28 -14.15 3.05
N ASN A 95 4.03 -15.22 2.80
CA ASN A 95 4.60 -15.64 1.51
C ASN A 95 5.76 -14.80 0.93
N PHE A 96 6.17 -13.70 1.56
CA PHE A 96 7.29 -12.86 1.08
C PHE A 96 8.47 -12.79 2.06
N GLY A 97 8.20 -12.85 3.37
CA GLY A 97 9.21 -12.56 4.39
C GLY A 97 9.29 -11.06 4.72
N PRO A 98 10.38 -10.60 5.35
CA PRO A 98 10.56 -9.19 5.69
C PRO A 98 10.89 -8.31 4.47
N GLY A 99 10.50 -7.04 4.54
CA GLY A 99 10.96 -6.00 3.61
C GLY A 99 10.05 -5.71 2.40
N GLU A 100 9.92 -6.64 1.45
CA GLU A 100 9.11 -6.45 0.24
C GLU A 100 7.78 -7.20 0.36
N VAL A 101 6.70 -6.62 -0.17
CA VAL A 101 5.40 -7.28 -0.26
C VAL A 101 4.70 -6.93 -1.56
N SER A 102 4.17 -7.95 -2.23
CA SER A 102 3.39 -7.79 -3.47
C SER A 102 1.92 -8.09 -3.24
N LEU A 103 1.05 -7.27 -3.82
CA LEU A 103 -0.40 -7.41 -3.76
C LEU A 103 -0.98 -7.36 -5.16
N GLU A 104 -1.90 -8.29 -5.46
CA GLU A 104 -2.73 -8.23 -6.66
C GLU A 104 -4.17 -7.89 -6.26
N LEU A 105 -4.70 -6.80 -6.81
CA LEU A 105 -6.06 -6.32 -6.57
C LEU A 105 -6.93 -6.67 -7.76
N LYS A 106 -7.62 -7.81 -7.70
CA LYS A 106 -8.45 -8.28 -8.82
C LYS A 106 -9.82 -7.60 -8.88
N ASN A 107 -10.34 -7.41 -10.08
CA ASN A 107 -11.67 -6.85 -10.33
C ASN A 107 -12.79 -7.65 -9.63
N GLU A 108 -12.70 -8.98 -9.63
CA GLU A 108 -13.65 -9.88 -8.94
C GLU A 108 -13.77 -9.60 -7.44
N ASN A 109 -12.69 -9.08 -6.82
CA ASN A 109 -12.62 -8.70 -5.41
C ASN A 109 -12.77 -7.17 -5.23
N ASN A 110 -13.37 -6.48 -6.20
CA ASN A 110 -13.53 -5.02 -6.21
C ASN A 110 -12.21 -4.26 -6.03
N PHE A 111 -11.14 -4.77 -6.64
CA PHE A 111 -9.79 -4.24 -6.53
C PHE A 111 -9.35 -4.03 -5.08
N LYS A 112 -9.68 -4.99 -4.20
CA LYS A 112 -9.24 -5.06 -2.82
C LYS A 112 -8.39 -6.32 -2.59
N SER A 113 -7.35 -6.20 -1.79
CA SER A 113 -6.58 -7.32 -1.24
C SER A 113 -6.12 -6.98 0.18
N GLU A 114 -5.82 -8.02 0.96
CA GLU A 114 -5.32 -7.93 2.33
C GLU A 114 -4.10 -8.84 2.46
N ILE A 115 -3.10 -8.42 3.21
CA ILE A 115 -1.97 -9.26 3.60
C ILE A 115 -1.64 -9.11 5.08
N LYS A 116 -1.32 -10.25 5.69
CA LYS A 116 -0.89 -10.32 7.08
C LYS A 116 0.63 -10.29 7.18
N GLY A 117 1.14 -9.45 8.06
CA GLY A 117 2.52 -9.42 8.51
C GLY A 117 2.64 -9.85 9.97
N PHE A 118 3.70 -10.59 10.29
CA PHE A 118 4.04 -11.00 11.65
C PHE A 118 5.15 -10.11 12.19
N LEU A 119 4.91 -9.47 13.33
CA LEU A 119 5.88 -8.63 14.02
C LEU A 119 6.69 -9.52 14.95
N ASP A 120 7.96 -9.74 14.63
CA ASP A 120 8.88 -10.40 15.56
C ASP A 120 9.38 -9.37 16.61
N SER A 121 9.41 -9.80 17.87
CA SER A 121 9.93 -9.00 18.98
C SER A 121 11.40 -9.30 19.29
N GLY A 122 12.05 -10.17 18.49
CA GLY A 122 13.47 -10.52 18.62
C GLY A 122 14.42 -9.32 18.70
N GLU A 123 15.54 -9.51 19.40
CA GLU A 123 16.55 -8.47 19.67
C GLU A 123 17.29 -7.97 18.40
N ASP A 124 17.13 -8.68 17.28
CA ASP A 124 17.82 -8.39 16.02
C ASP A 124 17.19 -7.22 15.23
N ASP A 125 15.91 -6.91 15.45
CA ASP A 125 15.26 -5.74 14.86
C ASP A 125 15.39 -4.51 15.76
N ARG A 126 16.22 -3.57 15.31
CA ARG A 126 16.55 -2.35 16.05
C ARG A 126 15.69 -1.14 15.68
N CYS A 127 14.78 -1.30 14.72
CA CYS A 127 13.98 -0.19 14.22
C CYS A 127 12.68 -0.03 15.01
N LYS A 128 12.34 1.23 15.29
CA LYS A 128 11.07 1.58 15.93
C LYS A 128 9.97 1.78 14.90
N ASN A 129 10.33 2.29 13.73
CA ASN A 129 9.42 2.63 12.66
C ASN A 129 9.92 1.98 11.36
N TYR A 130 8.99 1.47 10.56
CA TYR A 130 9.24 0.86 9.28
C TYR A 130 8.49 1.65 8.21
N PHE A 131 9.20 2.18 7.23
CA PHE A 131 8.63 2.99 6.16
C PHE A 131 8.52 2.16 4.89
N TYR A 132 7.31 1.92 4.41
CA TYR A 132 7.03 1.19 3.18
C TYR A 132 6.65 2.14 2.07
N TYR A 133 7.35 2.07 0.95
CA TYR A 133 7.06 2.87 -0.23
C TYR A 133 6.47 1.98 -1.31
N LEU A 134 5.44 2.45 -2.01
CA LEU A 134 4.96 1.79 -3.22
C LEU A 134 6.01 1.98 -4.32
N ARG A 135 6.56 0.87 -4.80
CA ARG A 135 7.65 0.82 -5.79
C ARG A 135 7.17 0.53 -7.20
N PHE A 136 6.15 -0.32 -7.31
CA PHE A 136 5.51 -0.65 -8.58
C PHE A 136 4.00 -0.51 -8.44
N LEU A 137 3.38 0.14 -9.42
CA LEU A 137 1.94 0.27 -9.55
C LEU A 137 1.55 0.04 -11.01
N THR A 138 1.10 -1.16 -11.30
CA THR A 138 0.72 -1.59 -12.65
C THR A 138 -0.79 -1.80 -12.72
N ILE A 139 -1.41 -1.31 -13.80
CA ILE A 139 -2.78 -1.65 -14.19
C ILE A 139 -2.69 -2.74 -15.25
N ASN A 140 -3.27 -3.90 -14.98
CA ASN A 140 -3.42 -4.97 -15.98
C ASN A 140 -4.79 -4.81 -16.63
N LEU A 141 -4.80 -4.60 -17.94
CA LEU A 141 -6.02 -4.44 -18.72
C LEU A 141 -6.55 -5.81 -19.17
N ILE A 142 -7.86 -5.87 -19.44
CA ILE A 142 -8.50 -7.08 -19.97
C ILE A 142 -7.95 -7.45 -21.36
N SER A 143 -7.37 -6.49 -22.08
CA SER A 143 -6.67 -6.69 -23.36
C SER A 143 -5.28 -7.30 -23.22
N GLU A 144 -4.84 -7.68 -22.02
CA GLU A 144 -3.47 -8.15 -21.70
C GLU A 144 -2.40 -7.05 -21.80
N GLU A 145 -2.76 -5.85 -22.25
CA GLU A 145 -1.90 -4.66 -22.17
C GLU A 145 -1.74 -4.19 -20.71
N GLN A 146 -0.61 -3.53 -20.42
CA GLN A 146 -0.33 -2.99 -19.09
C GLN A 146 -0.15 -1.48 -19.11
N ILE A 147 -0.53 -0.81 -18.03
CA ILE A 147 -0.20 0.59 -17.77
C ILE A 147 0.67 0.65 -16.53
N LEU A 148 1.91 1.10 -16.69
CA LEU A 148 2.89 1.26 -15.63
C LEU A 148 2.81 2.70 -15.11
N ILE A 149 2.47 2.88 -13.84
CA ILE A 149 2.43 4.21 -13.20
C ILE A 149 3.71 4.40 -12.38
N GLY A 150 4.47 5.44 -12.70
CA GLY A 150 5.67 5.80 -11.97
C GLY A 150 5.38 6.30 -10.58
N VAL A 151 6.10 5.75 -9.60
CA VAL A 151 5.93 6.03 -8.17
C VAL A 151 7.25 6.37 -7.51
N ALA A 152 8.21 5.45 -7.47
CA ALA A 152 9.42 5.61 -6.68
C ALA A 152 10.52 4.62 -7.10
N THR A 153 10.84 4.47 -8.39
CA THR A 153 11.79 3.42 -8.80
C THR A 153 13.25 3.93 -8.81
N ASP A 154 14.19 3.06 -8.47
CA ASP A 154 15.65 3.25 -8.65
C ASP A 154 16.21 2.36 -9.79
N TYR A 155 15.34 1.59 -10.44
CA TYR A 155 15.69 0.65 -11.49
C TYR A 155 15.78 1.37 -12.85
N ALA A 156 16.99 1.86 -13.15
CA ALA A 156 17.62 2.16 -14.44
C ALA A 156 16.78 2.12 -15.75
N LYS A 157 15.56 2.67 -15.76
CA LYS A 157 14.60 2.76 -16.89
C LYS A 157 13.83 1.49 -17.27
N ASP A 158 13.83 0.44 -16.44
CA ASP A 158 12.99 -0.75 -16.68
C ASP A 158 11.53 -0.54 -16.26
N TYR A 159 11.25 0.52 -15.50
CA TYR A 159 9.93 0.93 -15.04
C TYR A 159 9.88 2.47 -14.96
N PRO A 160 8.75 3.15 -15.27
CA PRO A 160 8.68 4.61 -15.18
C PRO A 160 8.95 5.10 -13.75
N ASP A 161 9.74 6.15 -13.59
CA ASP A 161 9.77 6.90 -12.32
C ASP A 161 8.63 7.91 -12.28
N ALA A 162 8.22 8.36 -11.08
CA ALA A 162 7.23 9.42 -10.98
C ALA A 162 7.73 10.69 -11.70
N PRO A 163 6.87 11.42 -12.45
CA PRO A 163 5.41 11.25 -12.52
C PRO A 163 4.93 10.46 -13.75
N PHE A 164 5.82 9.78 -14.48
CA PHE A 164 5.53 9.25 -15.82
C PHE A 164 4.60 8.04 -15.80
N VAL A 165 3.86 7.87 -16.89
CA VAL A 165 2.97 6.72 -17.15
C VAL A 165 3.36 6.11 -18.49
N TRP A 166 3.64 4.81 -18.49
CA TRP A 166 3.98 4.07 -19.70
C TRP A 166 2.89 3.03 -20.02
N SER A 167 2.58 2.82 -21.29
CA SER A 167 1.87 1.62 -21.75
C SER A 167 2.87 0.54 -22.16
N VAL A 168 2.48 -0.71 -21.93
CA VAL A 168 3.13 -1.90 -22.46
C VAL A 168 2.11 -2.61 -23.33
N ASN A 169 2.37 -2.68 -24.63
CA ASN A 169 1.49 -3.40 -25.55
C ASN A 169 1.80 -4.91 -25.57
N GLU A 170 0.97 -5.69 -26.28
CA GLU A 170 1.14 -7.14 -26.44
C GLU A 170 2.51 -7.58 -27.00
N ASN A 171 3.25 -6.67 -27.66
CA ASN A 171 4.58 -6.93 -28.20
C ASN A 171 5.71 -6.53 -27.22
N ASN A 172 5.40 -6.24 -25.96
CA ASN A 172 6.33 -5.73 -24.93
C ASN A 172 7.01 -4.41 -25.32
N GLN A 173 6.36 -3.59 -26.14
CA GLN A 173 6.88 -2.27 -26.49
C GLN A 173 6.39 -1.25 -25.47
N LEU A 174 7.33 -0.42 -25.01
CA LEU A 174 7.09 0.65 -24.04
C LEU A 174 6.83 1.97 -24.77
N GLU A 175 5.75 2.65 -24.40
CA GLU A 175 5.42 3.99 -24.86
C GLU A 175 5.08 4.88 -23.67
N GLU A 176 5.65 6.09 -23.60
CA GLU A 176 5.23 7.09 -22.62
C GLU A 176 3.91 7.71 -23.07
N ILE A 177 2.88 7.55 -22.25
CA ILE A 177 1.50 7.95 -22.56
C ILE A 177 0.99 9.10 -21.67
N GLY A 178 1.86 9.69 -20.86
CA GLY A 178 1.57 10.88 -20.07
C GLY A 178 2.16 10.84 -18.66
N THR A 179 1.58 11.66 -17.80
CA THR A 179 2.05 11.88 -16.42
C THR A 179 0.90 11.92 -15.42
N THR A 180 1.22 11.74 -14.14
CA THR A 180 0.29 11.84 -13.01
C THR A 180 0.62 13.01 -12.07
N ASN A 181 -0.21 13.19 -11.06
CA ASN A 181 0.07 14.03 -9.88
C ASN A 181 0.96 13.34 -8.82
N ILE A 182 1.39 12.09 -9.03
CA ILE A 182 2.24 11.38 -8.06
C ILE A 182 3.62 12.03 -8.02
N GLU A 183 4.09 12.31 -6.81
CA GLU A 183 5.45 12.73 -6.53
C GLU A 183 6.28 11.53 -6.08
N LYS A 184 7.58 11.58 -6.31
CA LYS A 184 8.47 10.47 -5.96
C LYS A 184 8.35 10.16 -4.45
N TYR A 185 8.17 8.89 -4.12
CA TYR A 185 7.99 8.38 -2.75
C TYR A 185 6.71 8.83 -2.02
N SER A 186 5.76 9.51 -2.67
CA SER A 186 4.59 10.06 -1.98
C SER A 186 3.54 9.00 -1.57
N LEU A 187 3.51 7.86 -2.26
CA LEU A 187 2.64 6.74 -1.94
C LEU A 187 3.38 5.80 -0.98
N ASN A 188 3.13 5.95 0.32
CA ASN A 188 3.84 5.21 1.37
C ASN A 188 2.95 4.96 2.59
N PHE A 189 3.43 4.13 3.52
CA PHE A 189 2.87 4.05 4.86
C PHE A 189 3.97 3.77 5.87
N GLU A 190 3.71 4.11 7.14
CA GLU A 190 4.62 3.87 8.24
C GLU A 190 4.02 2.84 9.20
N LEU A 191 4.84 1.92 9.68
CA LEU A 191 4.48 1.00 10.76
C LEU A 191 5.35 1.32 11.96
N SER A 192 4.73 1.76 13.06
CA SER A 192 5.42 1.91 14.35
C SER A 192 5.40 0.57 15.09
N LYS A 193 6.46 0.22 15.84
CA LYS A 193 6.54 -0.96 16.73
C LYS A 193 5.70 -0.78 18.00
#